data_AF-A0ABD5DGE6-F1
#
_entry.id   AF-A0ABD5DGE6-F1
#
_cell.length_a   1.000
_cell.length_b   1.000
_cell.length_c   1.000
_cell.angle_alpha   90.00
_cell.angle_beta   90.00
_cell.angle_gamma   90.00
#
_symmetry.space_group_name_H-M   'P 1'
#
loop_
_entity.id
_entity.type
_entity.pdbx_description
1 polymer ?
#
loop_
_entity_poly.entity_id
_entity_poly.type
_entity_poly.pdbx_seq_one_letter_code
_entity_poly.pdbx_strand_id
1 'polypeptide(L)' 'ALRISRDLTGRALPVARLLADAIGYAEDGIPVTASQAHATASKLEELRHQPGFSETWLVAGEAPRPGSRFRQPALAGTP' A
#
# COMPACT_ATOMS: atom_id res chain seq x y z
N ALA A 1 5.13 13.10 12.97
CA ALA A 1 6.21 13.36 11.98
C ALA A 1 5.93 14.60 11.13
N LEU A 2 4.81 14.67 10.38
CA LEU A 2 4.51 15.76 9.44
C LEU A 2 4.52 17.17 10.04
N ARG A 3 3.93 17.35 11.24
CA ARG A 3 3.93 18.62 11.99
C ARG A 3 5.36 19.09 12.31
N ILE A 4 6.21 18.18 12.78
CA ILE A 4 7.60 18.47 13.18
C ILE A 4 8.45 18.87 11.95
N SER A 5 8.27 18.20 10.81
CA SER A 5 9.01 18.53 9.57
C SER A 5 8.72 19.94 9.06
N ARG A 6 7.45 20.38 9.16
CA ARG A 6 7.04 21.74 8.79
C ARG A 6 7.70 22.80 9.67
N ASP A 7 7.71 22.57 10.98
CA ASP A 7 8.27 23.50 11.97
C ASP A 7 9.80 23.66 11.80
N LEU A 8 10.49 22.62 11.31
CA LEU A 8 11.95 22.62 11.12
C LEU A 8 12.41 23.23 9.79
N THR A 9 11.62 23.15 8.71
CA THR A 9 12.08 23.51 7.36
C THR A 9 11.47 24.80 6.81
N GLY A 10 10.40 25.33 7.43
CA GLY A 10 9.76 26.59 7.04
C GLY A 10 9.12 26.62 5.64
N ARG A 11 9.28 25.55 4.85
CA ARG A 11 8.74 25.37 3.50
C ARG A 11 8.23 23.93 3.36
N ALA A 12 6.97 23.71 3.70
CA ALA A 12 6.29 22.43 3.49
C ALA A 12 5.27 22.55 2.35
N LEU A 13 5.26 21.59 1.44
CA LEU A 13 4.15 21.44 0.51
C LEU A 13 2.86 21.15 1.30
N PRO A 14 1.68 21.54 0.78
CA PRO A 14 0.41 21.12 1.35
C PRO A 14 0.35 19.61 1.51
N VAL A 15 -0.18 19.12 2.63
CA VAL A 15 -0.28 17.68 2.94
C VAL A 15 -0.97 16.92 1.81
N ALA A 16 -2.04 17.49 1.26
CA ALA A 16 -2.74 16.95 0.11
C ALA A 16 -1.81 16.70 -1.08
N ARG A 17 -0.85 17.60 -1.37
CA ARG A 17 0.12 17.40 -2.44
C ARG A 17 1.10 16.27 -2.13
N LEU A 18 1.55 16.18 -0.87
CA LEU A 18 2.48 15.12 -0.44
C LEU A 18 1.84 13.73 -0.57
N LEU A 19 0.54 13.62 -0.28
CA LEU A 19 -0.20 12.36 -0.31
C LEU A 19 -0.76 12.02 -1.70
N ALA A 20 -0.91 13.00 -2.59
CA ALA A 20 -1.57 12.81 -3.90
C ALA A 20 -1.01 11.63 -4.70
N ASP A 21 0.32 11.50 -4.79
CA ASP A 21 0.93 10.41 -5.58
C ASP A 21 0.70 9.05 -4.89
N ALA A 22 0.77 9.00 -3.56
CA ALA A 22 0.53 7.78 -2.80
C ALA A 22 -0.94 7.32 -2.90
N ILE A 23 -1.89 8.26 -2.84
CA ILE A 23 -3.31 7.99 -3.07
C ILE A 23 -3.52 7.48 -4.49
N GLY A 24 -2.98 8.16 -5.50
CA GLY A 24 -3.06 7.73 -6.89
C GLY A 24 -2.51 6.31 -7.10
N TYR A 25 -1.34 5.99 -6.54
CA TYR A 25 -0.79 4.63 -6.61
C TYR A 25 -1.62 3.60 -5.84
N ALA A 26 -2.30 3.97 -4.77
CA ALA A 26 -3.20 3.06 -4.05
C ALA A 26 -4.51 2.82 -4.83
N GLU A 27 -5.06 3.83 -5.51
CA GLU A 27 -6.28 3.72 -6.33
C GLU A 27 -6.02 2.98 -7.66
N ASP A 28 -5.04 3.49 -8.42
CA ASP A 28 -4.68 2.95 -9.72
C ASP A 28 -3.88 1.66 -9.59
N GLY A 29 -3.10 1.52 -8.52
CA GLY A 29 -2.27 0.35 -8.28
C GLY A 29 -0.87 0.42 -8.89
N ILE A 30 -0.03 -0.46 -8.39
CA ILE A 30 1.39 -0.59 -8.73
C ILE A 30 1.70 -1.99 -9.28
N PRO A 31 2.79 -2.17 -10.03
CA PRO A 31 3.28 -3.50 -10.36
C PRO A 31 3.82 -4.19 -9.11
N VAL A 32 3.39 -5.43 -8.87
CA VAL A 32 3.90 -6.26 -7.77
C VAL A 32 5.37 -6.58 -8.00
N THR A 33 6.20 -6.33 -7.01
CA THR A 33 7.62 -6.70 -7.05
C THR A 33 7.82 -8.17 -6.69
N ALA A 34 8.94 -8.75 -7.11
CA ALA A 34 9.29 -10.13 -6.74
C ALA A 34 9.38 -10.31 -5.21
N SER A 35 9.95 -9.33 -4.51
CA SER A 35 10.07 -9.37 -3.05
C SER A 35 8.72 -9.28 -2.34
N GLN A 36 7.79 -8.48 -2.84
CA GLN A 36 6.43 -8.41 -2.31
C GLN A 36 5.69 -9.75 -2.49
N ALA A 37 5.69 -10.30 -3.70
CA ALA A 37 5.05 -11.59 -3.96
C ALA A 37 5.60 -12.70 -3.05
N HIS A 38 6.92 -12.73 -2.87
CA HIS A 38 7.58 -13.67 -1.97
C HIS A 38 7.16 -13.47 -0.51
N ALA A 39 7.16 -12.22 -0.02
CA ALA A 39 6.79 -11.90 1.36
C ALA A 39 5.32 -12.24 1.68
N THR A 40 4.41 -12.04 0.71
CA THR A 40 3.01 -12.43 0.85
C THR A 40 2.87 -13.95 0.89
N ALA A 41 3.52 -14.68 -0.01
CA ALA A 41 3.48 -16.13 -0.04
C ALA A 41 4.08 -16.75 1.24
N SER A 42 5.20 -16.23 1.72
CA SER A 42 5.87 -16.76 2.91
C SER A 42 5.06 -16.61 4.20
N LYS A 43 4.16 -15.63 4.25
CA LYS A 43 3.32 -15.32 5.42
C LYS A 43 1.86 -15.77 5.25
N LEU A 44 1.53 -16.39 4.11
CA LEU A 44 0.16 -16.72 3.74
C LEU A 44 -0.53 -17.58 4.80
N GLU A 45 0.10 -18.67 5.22
CA GLU A 45 -0.50 -19.61 6.16
C GLU A 45 -0.77 -18.98 7.53
N GLU A 46 0.12 -18.09 7.97
CA GLU A 46 -0.01 -17.39 9.25
C GLU A 46 -1.07 -16.28 9.22
N LEU A 47 -1.19 -15.57 8.09
CA LEU A 47 -1.96 -14.34 8.00
C LEU A 47 -3.29 -14.45 7.25
N ARG A 48 -3.55 -15.53 6.51
CA ARG A 48 -4.79 -15.70 5.72
C ARG A 48 -6.09 -15.53 6.52
N HIS A 49 -6.04 -15.81 7.82
CA HIS A 49 -7.18 -15.71 8.73
C HIS A 49 -7.24 -14.39 9.51
N GLN A 50 -6.24 -13.52 9.38
CA GLN A 50 -6.26 -12.21 10.00
C GLN A 50 -7.24 -11.28 9.27
N PRO A 51 -8.04 -10.48 10.00
CA PRO A 51 -9.01 -9.59 9.38
C PRO A 51 -8.36 -8.65 8.34
N GLY A 52 -8.91 -8.63 7.13
CA GLY A 52 -8.47 -7.72 6.06
C GLY A 52 -7.24 -8.19 5.28
N PHE A 53 -6.53 -9.25 5.71
CA PHE A 53 -5.32 -9.69 5.01
C PHE A 53 -5.64 -10.28 3.64
N SER A 54 -6.57 -11.23 3.58
CA SER A 54 -6.91 -11.93 2.34
C SER A 54 -7.51 -10.99 1.31
N GLU A 55 -8.35 -10.05 1.75
CA GLU A 55 -9.00 -9.05 0.91
C GLU A 55 -7.99 -8.04 0.34
N THR A 56 -6.94 -7.73 1.11
CA THR A 56 -5.96 -6.70 0.73
C THR A 56 -4.79 -7.28 -0.07
N TRP A 57 -4.31 -8.47 0.28
CA TRP A 57 -3.02 -8.97 -0.19
C TRP A 57 -3.10 -10.17 -1.13
N LEU A 58 -4.26 -10.82 -1.27
CA LEU A 58 -4.41 -12.04 -2.07
C LEU A 58 -5.32 -11.83 -3.27
N VAL A 59 -5.00 -12.53 -4.36
CA VAL A 59 -5.82 -12.60 -5.56
C VAL A 59 -6.31 -14.03 -5.70
N ALA A 60 -7.62 -14.23 -5.59
CA ALA A 60 -8.24 -15.56 -5.58
C ALA A 60 -7.63 -16.51 -4.54
N GLY A 61 -7.23 -15.99 -3.37
CA GLY A 61 -6.64 -16.76 -2.27
C GLY A 61 -5.14 -16.98 -2.35
N GLU A 62 -4.47 -16.51 -3.40
CA GLU A 62 -3.03 -16.70 -3.63
C GLU A 62 -2.27 -15.37 -3.63
N ALA A 63 -0.97 -15.44 -3.37
CA ALA A 63 -0.10 -14.28 -3.50
C ALA A 63 -0.11 -13.75 -4.96
N PRO A 64 -0.15 -12.42 -5.17
CA PRO A 64 -0.21 -11.86 -6.51
C PRO A 64 1.10 -12.10 -7.26
N ARG A 65 1.00 -12.29 -8.58
CA ARG A 65 2.17 -12.58 -9.42
C ARG A 65 3.05 -11.34 -9.57
N PRO A 66 4.39 -11.47 -9.57
CA PRO A 66 5.27 -10.36 -9.94
C PRO A 66 4.86 -9.73 -11.28
N GLY A 67 4.87 -8.40 -11.37
CA GLY A 67 4.43 -7.63 -12.53
C GLY A 67 2.91 -7.46 -12.68
N SER A 68 2.10 -8.23 -11.94
CA SER A 68 0.65 -8.01 -11.91
C SER A 68 0.30 -6.70 -11.20
N ARG A 69 -0.90 -6.18 -11.45
CA ARG A 69 -1.36 -4.90 -10.89
C ARG A 69 -1.98 -5.11 -9.51
N PHE A 70 -1.45 -4.43 -8.52
CA PHE A 70 -1.91 -4.47 -7.12
C PHE A 70 -2.50 -3.12 -6.71
N ARG A 71 -3.77 -3.12 -6.29
CA ARG A 71 -4.52 -1.92 -5.88
C ARG A 71 -4.89 -1.99 -4.40
N GLN A 72 -4.96 -0.85 -3.74
CA GLN A 72 -5.29 -0.71 -2.32
C GLN A 72 -6.34 0.40 -2.10
N PRO A 73 -7.59 0.22 -2.59
CA PRO A 73 -8.62 1.26 -2.53
C PRO A 73 -8.99 1.68 -1.10
N ALA A 74 -8.94 0.76 -0.13
CA ALA A 74 -9.17 1.10 1.28
C ALA A 74 -8.10 2.04 1.84
N LEU A 75 -6.84 1.85 1.43
CA LEU A 75 -5.73 2.71 1.83
C LEU A 75 -5.84 4.10 1.19
N ALA A 76 -6.24 4.17 -0.08
CA ALA A 76 -6.49 5.43 -0.78
C ALA A 76 -7.56 6.30 -0.10
N GLY A 77 -8.61 5.66 0.45
CA GLY A 77 -9.70 6.36 1.14
C GLY A 77 -9.39 6.76 2.59
N THR A 78 -8.16 6.57 3.07
CA THR A 78 -7.81 6.93 4.46
C THR A 78 -7.42 8.42 4.54
N PRO A 79 -8.11 9.23 5.37
CA PRO A 79 -7.92 10.68 5.47
C PRO A 79 -6.61 11.12 6.13
#